data_AF-A0A947JE67-F1
#
_entry.id   AF-A0A947JE67-F1
#
_cell.length_a   1.000
_cell.length_b   1.000
_cell.length_c   1.000
_cell.angle_alpha   90.00
_cell.angle_beta   90.00
_cell.angle_gamma   90.00
#
_symmetry.space_group_name_H-M   'P 1'
#
loop_
_entity.id
_entity.type
_entity.pdbx_description
1 polymer ?
#
loop_
_entity_poly.entity_id
_entity_poly.type
_entity_poly.pdbx_seq_one_letter_code
_entity_poly.pdbx_strand_id
1 'polypeptide(L)'
;MIKKISVFLLVFALAFMYFPIKPAYAANLTSISDTLSTLTQGALANHTLLFVTPTGVESSTDTIIIDFTDFTDGSVAFGDIDIAEDDDGGCDGTWTQKTLAATAAAGTWGAVFASDILTLTPPTDAASGEIDAGYCVQVEIGTHAAGPGTNQITSPADTNTHVIEITGAFGDTGKFALDFVADDSVNVTATVDPSITFAISDTAIGFGTLVSANARWATADALGAASDSAAAHTISIGTNATDGYIVTYYGATLTSGSDTIDVAGLTDNADGNPGTEEFAMGFSTDGDTTIPAGYDHNATPASRDWTFVASTLTTIASETVPTATETISAFYLGNIAANTEAGSYSTDITYIATATF
;
A
#
# COMPACT_ATOMS: atom_id res chain seq x y z
N MET A 1 -71.38 -22.23 -61.23
CA MET A 1 -70.52 -21.25 -60.51
C MET A 1 -70.11 -21.69 -59.10
N ILE A 2 -70.85 -22.57 -58.40
CA ILE A 2 -70.57 -22.98 -57.01
C ILE A 2 -69.29 -23.83 -56.84
N LYS A 3 -68.90 -24.64 -57.83
CA LYS A 3 -67.70 -25.51 -57.75
C LYS A 3 -66.35 -24.76 -57.77
N LYS A 4 -66.28 -23.55 -58.35
CA LYS A 4 -65.03 -22.76 -58.44
C LYS A 4 -64.73 -21.94 -57.18
N ILE A 5 -65.76 -21.58 -56.41
CA ILE A 5 -65.62 -20.85 -55.14
C ILE A 5 -65.12 -21.80 -54.02
N SER A 6 -65.53 -23.06 -54.04
CA SER A 6 -65.14 -24.05 -53.02
C SER A 6 -63.67 -24.48 -53.08
N VAL A 7 -63.05 -24.47 -54.27
CA VAL A 7 -61.61 -24.78 -54.42
C VAL A 7 -60.74 -23.59 -54.01
N PHE A 8 -61.20 -22.36 -54.27
CA PHE A 8 -60.48 -21.15 -53.88
C PHE A 8 -60.45 -20.97 -52.35
N LEU A 9 -61.56 -21.26 -51.65
CA LEU A 9 -61.62 -21.24 -50.19
C LEU A 9 -60.75 -22.33 -49.53
N LEU A 10 -60.63 -23.50 -50.14
CA LEU A 10 -59.80 -24.59 -49.61
C LEU A 10 -58.30 -24.30 -49.77
N VAL A 11 -57.89 -23.71 -50.91
CA VAL A 11 -56.49 -23.31 -51.16
C VAL A 11 -56.10 -22.14 -50.27
N PHE A 12 -57.00 -21.20 -50.00
CA PHE A 12 -56.75 -20.09 -49.06
C PHE A 12 -56.63 -20.56 -47.61
N ALA A 13 -57.43 -21.55 -47.20
CA ALA A 13 -57.34 -22.18 -45.87
C ALA A 13 -56.06 -23.03 -45.69
N LEU A 14 -55.62 -23.75 -46.72
CA LEU A 14 -54.34 -24.48 -46.68
C LEU A 14 -53.12 -23.54 -46.73
N ALA A 15 -53.20 -22.40 -47.43
CA ALA A 15 -52.15 -21.40 -47.45
C ALA A 15 -52.00 -20.69 -46.08
N PHE A 16 -53.10 -20.50 -45.33
CA PHE A 16 -53.05 -19.96 -43.97
C PHE A 16 -52.45 -20.94 -42.95
N MET A 17 -52.54 -22.26 -43.17
CA MET A 17 -51.89 -23.27 -42.32
C MET A 17 -50.39 -23.44 -42.58
N TYR A 18 -49.86 -22.85 -43.65
CA TYR A 18 -48.43 -22.89 -44.01
C TYR A 18 -47.67 -21.62 -43.60
N PHE A 19 -48.32 -20.66 -42.95
CA PHE A 19 -47.61 -19.61 -42.24
C PHE A 19 -47.10 -20.19 -40.91
N PRO A 20 -45.77 -20.32 -40.70
CA PRO A 20 -45.25 -20.64 -39.39
C PRO A 20 -45.57 -19.47 -38.46
N ILE A 21 -46.65 -19.60 -37.68
CA ILE A 21 -46.87 -18.77 -36.52
C ILE A 21 -45.86 -19.29 -35.50
N LYS A 22 -44.64 -18.72 -35.48
CA LYS A 22 -43.72 -18.95 -34.37
C LYS A 22 -44.33 -18.25 -33.16
N PRO A 23 -44.78 -18.97 -32.11
CA PRO A 23 -45.12 -18.30 -30.87
C PRO A 23 -43.86 -17.59 -30.37
N ALA A 24 -43.95 -16.28 -30.11
CA ALA A 24 -42.93 -15.58 -29.35
C ALA A 24 -43.03 -16.12 -27.91
N TYR A 25 -41.98 -16.81 -27.46
CA TYR A 25 -41.86 -17.23 -26.08
C TYR A 25 -41.26 -16.06 -25.31
N ALA A 26 -41.91 -15.66 -24.23
CA ALA A 26 -41.42 -14.68 -23.28
C ALA A 26 -41.29 -15.38 -21.93
N ALA A 27 -40.12 -15.32 -21.32
CA ALA A 27 -39.83 -15.87 -20.00
C ALA A 27 -39.28 -14.78 -19.06
N ASN A 28 -39.16 -15.12 -17.78
CA ASN A 28 -38.48 -14.24 -16.83
C ASN A 28 -36.98 -14.54 -16.88
N LEU A 29 -36.16 -13.50 -16.98
CA LEU A 29 -34.72 -13.60 -16.80
C LEU A 29 -34.40 -14.20 -15.43
N THR A 30 -33.36 -15.00 -15.37
CA THR A 30 -32.85 -15.60 -14.12
C THR A 30 -31.46 -15.10 -13.80
N SER A 31 -31.01 -15.27 -12.55
CA SER A 31 -29.67 -14.87 -12.11
C SER A 31 -29.32 -13.39 -12.34
N ILE A 32 -30.33 -12.51 -12.33
CA ILE A 32 -30.13 -11.08 -12.57
C ILE A 32 -29.32 -10.48 -11.42
N SER A 33 -28.23 -9.78 -11.74
CA SER A 33 -27.45 -8.99 -10.79
C SER A 33 -26.80 -7.80 -11.49
N ASP A 34 -26.47 -6.77 -10.71
CA ASP A 34 -25.65 -5.65 -11.15
C ASP A 34 -24.66 -5.32 -10.02
N THR A 35 -23.38 -5.31 -10.36
CA THR A 35 -22.32 -4.91 -9.45
C THR A 35 -21.82 -3.52 -9.83
N LEU A 36 -22.08 -2.54 -8.96
CA LEU A 36 -21.64 -1.17 -9.15
C LEU A 36 -20.27 -0.95 -8.51
N SER A 37 -19.45 -0.07 -9.09
CA SER A 37 -18.19 0.36 -8.46
C SER A 37 -18.39 1.22 -7.21
N THR A 38 -19.58 1.82 -7.05
CA THR A 38 -20.00 2.60 -5.88
C THR A 38 -21.54 2.63 -5.81
N LEU A 39 -22.08 2.66 -4.60
CA LEU A 39 -23.49 2.94 -4.31
C LEU A 39 -23.67 4.35 -3.71
N THR A 40 -22.67 5.22 -3.83
CA THR A 40 -22.78 6.61 -3.43
C THR A 40 -23.72 7.36 -4.37
N GLN A 41 -24.75 8.00 -3.82
CA GLN A 41 -25.72 8.79 -4.61
C GLN A 41 -25.02 9.86 -5.46
N GLY A 42 -25.47 10.04 -6.71
CA GLY A 42 -24.92 11.04 -7.63
C GLY A 42 -23.46 10.82 -8.05
N ALA A 43 -22.83 9.72 -7.65
CA ALA A 43 -21.48 9.37 -8.08
C ALA A 43 -21.49 8.72 -9.47
N LEU A 44 -20.36 8.78 -10.16
CA LEU A 44 -20.12 8.01 -11.38
C LEU A 44 -19.81 6.55 -10.99
N ALA A 45 -20.58 5.61 -11.54
CA ALA A 45 -20.45 4.19 -11.27
C ALA A 45 -20.23 3.39 -12.56
N ASN A 46 -19.30 2.44 -12.50
CA ASN A 46 -19.27 1.34 -13.46
C ASN A 46 -20.36 0.34 -13.10
N HIS A 47 -20.89 -0.35 -14.10
CA HIS A 47 -21.86 -1.42 -13.93
C HIS A 47 -21.34 -2.72 -14.54
N THR A 48 -21.64 -3.83 -13.89
CA THR A 48 -21.44 -5.18 -14.43
C THR A 48 -22.74 -5.92 -14.23
N LEU A 49 -23.59 -5.88 -15.25
CA LEU A 49 -24.89 -6.55 -15.25
C LEU A 49 -24.72 -7.98 -15.75
N LEU A 50 -25.32 -8.92 -15.04
CA LEU A 50 -25.39 -10.32 -15.42
C LEU A 50 -26.85 -10.76 -15.42
N PHE A 51 -27.27 -11.50 -16.44
CA PHE A 51 -28.60 -12.13 -16.48
C PHE A 51 -28.60 -13.32 -17.43
N VAL A 52 -29.40 -14.33 -17.12
CA VAL A 52 -29.62 -15.49 -17.98
C VAL A 52 -30.90 -15.29 -18.79
N THR A 53 -30.81 -15.44 -20.11
CA THR A 53 -31.94 -15.36 -21.05
C THR A 53 -32.51 -16.76 -21.32
N PRO A 54 -33.69 -17.14 -20.78
CA PRO A 54 -34.21 -18.49 -20.99
C PRO A 54 -34.58 -18.81 -22.45
N THR A 55 -34.86 -17.79 -23.26
CA THR A 55 -35.27 -17.97 -24.66
C THR A 55 -34.20 -17.60 -25.69
N GLY A 56 -33.14 -16.89 -25.27
CA GLY A 56 -32.03 -16.51 -26.13
C GLY A 56 -32.30 -15.23 -26.95
N VAL A 57 -31.42 -14.97 -27.91
CA VAL A 57 -31.57 -13.95 -28.96
C VAL A 57 -31.48 -14.70 -30.29
N GLU A 58 -32.59 -14.72 -31.02
CA GLU A 58 -32.81 -15.68 -32.11
C GLU A 58 -32.98 -14.99 -33.49
N SER A 59 -32.94 -13.66 -33.52
CA SER A 59 -33.08 -12.88 -34.75
C SER A 59 -32.47 -11.48 -34.64
N SER A 60 -32.20 -10.85 -35.79
CA SER A 60 -31.74 -9.46 -35.86
C SER A 60 -32.75 -8.41 -35.36
N THR A 61 -33.98 -8.82 -35.03
CA THR A 61 -34.99 -7.94 -34.43
C THR A 61 -35.11 -8.11 -32.92
N ASP A 62 -34.39 -9.06 -32.31
CA ASP A 62 -34.52 -9.43 -30.90
C ASP A 62 -33.67 -8.51 -30.01
N THR A 63 -34.06 -7.24 -29.92
CA THR A 63 -33.36 -6.26 -29.08
C THR A 63 -33.42 -6.62 -27.59
N ILE A 64 -32.38 -6.22 -26.85
CA ILE A 64 -32.35 -6.17 -25.39
C ILE A 64 -32.36 -4.69 -24.99
N ILE A 65 -33.22 -4.33 -24.04
CA ILE A 65 -33.43 -2.97 -23.56
C ILE A 65 -33.22 -2.97 -22.06
N ILE A 66 -32.30 -2.16 -21.57
CA ILE A 66 -32.01 -1.96 -20.14
C ILE A 66 -32.39 -0.52 -19.78
N ASP A 67 -33.37 -0.40 -18.89
CA ASP A 67 -33.96 0.88 -18.49
C ASP A 67 -33.20 1.47 -17.30
N PHE A 68 -32.41 2.52 -17.56
CA PHE A 68 -31.71 3.32 -16.56
C PHE A 68 -32.37 4.71 -16.38
N THR A 69 -33.67 4.86 -16.62
CA THR A 69 -34.36 6.18 -16.56
C THR A 69 -34.26 6.92 -15.23
N ASP A 70 -33.97 6.23 -14.13
CA ASP A 70 -33.70 6.83 -12.82
C ASP A 70 -32.25 7.34 -12.65
N PHE A 71 -31.35 6.98 -13.57
CA PHE A 71 -29.93 7.32 -13.59
C PHE A 71 -29.67 8.42 -14.64
N THR A 72 -28.39 8.74 -14.87
CA THR A 72 -28.00 9.61 -15.99
C THR A 72 -26.83 9.01 -16.78
N ASP A 73 -27.06 8.69 -18.05
CA ASP A 73 -26.07 8.07 -18.96
C ASP A 73 -24.89 9.01 -19.30
N GLY A 74 -25.14 10.31 -19.33
CA GLY A 74 -24.14 11.35 -19.56
C GLY A 74 -23.51 11.29 -20.95
N SER A 75 -22.31 10.74 -21.05
CA SER A 75 -21.56 10.62 -22.32
C SER A 75 -21.18 9.18 -22.65
N VAL A 76 -21.76 8.20 -21.93
CA VAL A 76 -21.58 6.78 -22.21
C VAL A 76 -21.96 6.47 -23.65
N ALA A 77 -21.02 5.93 -24.40
CA ALA A 77 -21.20 5.49 -25.78
C ALA A 77 -20.84 4.01 -25.92
N PHE A 78 -21.02 3.43 -27.11
CA PHE A 78 -20.71 2.01 -27.35
C PHE A 78 -19.26 1.60 -27.01
N GLY A 79 -18.31 2.56 -26.96
CA GLY A 79 -16.93 2.29 -26.56
C GLY A 79 -16.70 2.20 -25.05
N ASP A 80 -17.72 2.55 -24.26
CA ASP A 80 -17.79 2.44 -22.80
C ASP A 80 -18.65 1.24 -22.38
N ILE A 81 -19.06 0.38 -23.32
CA ILE A 81 -19.94 -0.77 -23.09
C ILE A 81 -19.28 -2.00 -23.70
N ASP A 82 -19.36 -3.14 -23.02
CA ASP A 82 -19.06 -4.45 -23.58
C ASP A 82 -20.21 -5.43 -23.35
N ILE A 83 -20.41 -6.34 -24.29
CA ILE A 83 -21.35 -7.46 -24.17
C ILE A 83 -20.55 -8.74 -24.33
N ALA A 84 -20.75 -9.67 -23.43
CA ALA A 84 -20.28 -11.03 -23.58
C ALA A 84 -21.35 -12.03 -23.19
N GLU A 85 -21.19 -13.26 -23.66
CA GLU A 85 -22.01 -14.39 -23.22
C GLU A 85 -21.15 -15.47 -22.60
N ASP A 86 -21.72 -16.19 -21.64
CA ASP A 86 -21.20 -17.45 -21.13
C ASP A 86 -21.80 -18.61 -21.95
N ASP A 87 -21.14 -19.78 -21.96
CA ASP A 87 -21.63 -20.96 -22.70
C ASP A 87 -22.67 -21.77 -21.93
N ASP A 88 -23.08 -21.29 -20.76
CA ASP A 88 -24.18 -21.80 -19.95
C ASP A 88 -24.87 -20.71 -19.10
N GLY A 89 -25.77 -21.12 -18.21
CA GLY A 89 -26.52 -20.21 -17.32
C GLY A 89 -25.86 -19.96 -15.95
N GLY A 90 -24.58 -20.34 -15.78
CA GLY A 90 -23.82 -20.24 -14.53
C GLY A 90 -23.36 -18.82 -14.22
N CYS A 91 -23.12 -17.99 -15.25
CA CYS A 91 -22.55 -16.65 -15.12
C CYS A 91 -21.19 -16.65 -14.39
N ASP A 92 -20.41 -17.71 -14.54
CA ASP A 92 -19.13 -17.94 -13.85
C ASP A 92 -18.01 -18.42 -14.79
N GLY A 93 -18.30 -18.56 -16.09
CA GLY A 93 -17.45 -19.20 -17.06
C GLY A 93 -16.60 -18.26 -17.92
N THR A 94 -16.32 -18.72 -19.14
CA THR A 94 -15.44 -18.03 -20.10
C THR A 94 -16.25 -17.14 -21.01
N TRP A 95 -16.14 -15.83 -20.82
CA TRP A 95 -16.88 -14.83 -21.57
C TRP A 95 -16.47 -14.75 -23.05
N THR A 96 -17.43 -15.02 -23.93
CA THR A 96 -17.30 -14.79 -25.37
C THR A 96 -17.74 -13.37 -25.71
N GLN A 97 -16.78 -12.50 -25.99
CA GLN A 97 -17.00 -11.09 -26.28
C GLN A 97 -17.72 -10.88 -27.63
N LYS A 98 -18.70 -9.98 -27.64
CA LYS A 98 -19.40 -9.51 -28.84
C LYS A 98 -18.76 -8.20 -29.31
N THR A 99 -18.68 -8.02 -30.62
CA THR A 99 -18.20 -6.75 -31.19
C THR A 99 -19.32 -5.72 -31.22
N LEU A 100 -19.05 -4.51 -30.73
CA LEU A 100 -20.03 -3.42 -30.64
C LEU A 100 -19.71 -2.24 -31.57
N ALA A 101 -20.77 -1.56 -31.98
CA ALA A 101 -20.74 -0.27 -32.66
C ALA A 101 -21.98 0.56 -32.27
N ALA A 102 -22.01 1.84 -32.68
CA ALA A 102 -23.18 2.69 -32.50
C ALA A 102 -24.42 2.23 -33.29
N THR A 103 -24.24 1.43 -34.34
CA THR A 103 -25.34 0.87 -35.14
C THR A 103 -25.01 -0.58 -35.46
N ALA A 104 -25.99 -1.47 -35.34
CA ALA A 104 -25.83 -2.87 -35.69
C ALA A 104 -25.46 -3.04 -37.18
N ALA A 105 -24.57 -4.01 -37.45
CA ALA A 105 -24.13 -4.39 -38.77
C ALA A 105 -23.90 -5.91 -38.82
N ALA A 106 -23.43 -6.44 -39.95
CA ALA A 106 -23.12 -7.87 -40.03
C ALA A 106 -22.02 -8.24 -39.03
N GLY A 107 -22.27 -9.23 -38.17
CA GLY A 107 -21.39 -9.64 -37.07
C GLY A 107 -21.09 -8.58 -36.02
N THR A 108 -21.84 -7.47 -35.95
CA THR A 108 -21.60 -6.38 -34.99
C THR A 108 -22.91 -5.95 -34.33
N TRP A 109 -22.93 -5.98 -33.01
CA TRP A 109 -24.03 -5.50 -32.18
C TRP A 109 -24.08 -3.97 -32.17
N GLY A 110 -25.29 -3.42 -32.17
CA GLY A 110 -25.53 -2.00 -31.92
C GLY A 110 -25.73 -1.75 -30.42
N ALA A 111 -25.04 -0.77 -29.84
CA ALA A 111 -25.28 -0.33 -28.46
C ALA A 111 -25.50 1.19 -28.43
N VAL A 112 -26.68 1.61 -27.99
CA VAL A 112 -27.08 3.03 -27.98
C VAL A 112 -27.84 3.35 -26.71
N PHE A 113 -27.44 4.42 -26.03
CA PHE A 113 -28.26 5.09 -25.04
C PHE A 113 -29.16 6.14 -25.70
N ALA A 114 -30.43 6.18 -25.30
CA ALA A 114 -31.36 7.24 -25.66
C ALA A 114 -32.30 7.52 -24.49
N SER A 115 -32.24 8.73 -23.93
CA SER A 115 -33.01 9.12 -22.72
C SER A 115 -32.80 8.13 -21.58
N ASP A 116 -31.53 7.84 -21.27
CA ASP A 116 -31.11 6.94 -20.19
C ASP A 116 -31.58 5.48 -20.37
N ILE A 117 -31.97 5.08 -21.58
CA ILE A 117 -32.32 3.69 -21.91
C ILE A 117 -31.25 3.13 -22.83
N LEU A 118 -30.60 2.05 -22.41
CA LEU A 118 -29.65 1.31 -23.24
C LEU A 118 -30.41 0.32 -24.11
N THR A 119 -30.28 0.46 -25.43
CA THR A 119 -30.76 -0.53 -26.40
C THR A 119 -29.59 -1.26 -27.04
N LEU A 120 -29.57 -2.58 -26.87
CA LEU A 120 -28.64 -3.50 -27.51
C LEU A 120 -29.38 -4.18 -28.68
N THR A 121 -28.86 -3.98 -29.89
CA THR A 121 -29.45 -4.50 -31.14
C THR A 121 -28.56 -5.59 -31.70
N PRO A 122 -29.08 -6.80 -31.93
CA PRO A 122 -28.29 -7.89 -32.50
C PRO A 122 -27.75 -7.57 -33.91
N PRO A 123 -26.70 -8.27 -34.36
CA PRO A 123 -26.17 -8.11 -35.71
C PRO A 123 -27.24 -8.24 -36.80
N THR A 124 -27.08 -7.53 -37.91
CA THR A 124 -28.11 -7.55 -38.99
C THR A 124 -28.28 -8.91 -39.66
N ASP A 125 -27.27 -9.77 -39.53
CA ASP A 125 -27.23 -11.16 -39.97
C ASP A 125 -27.44 -12.17 -38.83
N ALA A 126 -27.80 -11.70 -37.63
CA ALA A 126 -28.15 -12.57 -36.51
C ALA A 126 -29.28 -13.52 -36.90
N ALA A 127 -29.07 -14.79 -36.55
CA ALA A 127 -29.99 -15.88 -36.75
C ALA A 127 -30.23 -16.60 -35.41
N SER A 128 -30.87 -17.76 -35.47
CA SER A 128 -31.08 -18.60 -34.29
C SER A 128 -29.74 -18.94 -33.61
N GLY A 129 -29.65 -18.73 -32.30
CA GLY A 129 -28.41 -18.89 -31.52
C GLY A 129 -27.41 -17.74 -31.62
N GLU A 130 -27.85 -16.49 -31.84
CA GLU A 130 -26.94 -15.34 -31.66
C GLU A 130 -26.53 -15.18 -30.19
N ILE A 131 -27.48 -15.40 -29.28
CA ILE A 131 -27.21 -15.78 -27.88
C ILE A 131 -28.12 -16.99 -27.62
N ASP A 132 -27.53 -18.14 -27.28
CA ASP A 132 -28.33 -19.36 -27.11
C ASP A 132 -29.26 -19.27 -25.88
N ALA A 133 -30.41 -19.94 -25.98
CA ALA A 133 -31.34 -20.08 -24.88
C ALA A 133 -30.68 -20.73 -23.65
N GLY A 134 -30.80 -20.07 -22.50
CA GLY A 134 -30.23 -20.50 -21.23
C GLY A 134 -28.82 -19.98 -20.96
N TYR A 135 -28.21 -19.21 -21.86
CA TYR A 135 -26.90 -18.61 -21.64
C TYR A 135 -26.98 -17.36 -20.78
N CYS A 136 -25.90 -17.11 -20.03
CA CYS A 136 -25.71 -15.88 -19.30
C CYS A 136 -25.17 -14.78 -20.21
N VAL A 137 -25.74 -13.59 -20.09
CA VAL A 137 -25.29 -12.36 -20.75
C VAL A 137 -24.65 -11.47 -19.71
N GLN A 138 -23.46 -10.98 -20.02
CA GLN A 138 -22.78 -9.92 -19.30
C GLN A 138 -22.86 -8.63 -20.10
N VAL A 139 -23.21 -7.55 -19.41
CA VAL A 139 -23.10 -6.18 -19.92
C VAL A 139 -22.25 -5.38 -18.96
N GLU A 140 -21.06 -5.00 -19.41
CA GLU A 140 -20.17 -4.10 -18.68
C GLU A 140 -20.38 -2.69 -19.20
N ILE A 141 -20.49 -1.71 -18.30
CA ILE A 141 -20.64 -0.29 -18.63
C ILE A 141 -19.64 0.49 -17.80
N GLY A 142 -18.98 1.46 -18.41
CA GLY A 142 -18.02 2.32 -17.74
C GLY A 142 -16.58 2.02 -18.11
N THR A 143 -15.69 2.28 -17.17
CA THR A 143 -14.27 1.90 -17.27
C THR A 143 -14.04 0.41 -17.03
N HIS A 144 -15.10 -0.37 -16.80
CA HIS A 144 -15.04 -1.84 -16.71
C HIS A 144 -15.13 -2.52 -18.08
N ALA A 145 -15.64 -1.82 -19.10
CA ALA A 145 -15.53 -2.31 -20.46
C ALA A 145 -14.04 -2.59 -20.79
N ALA A 146 -13.73 -3.81 -21.23
CA ALA A 146 -12.45 -4.27 -21.72
C ALA A 146 -11.84 -3.39 -22.85
N GLY A 147 -12.63 -2.48 -23.43
CA GLY A 147 -12.21 -1.42 -24.36
C GLY A 147 -11.69 -0.09 -23.72
N PRO A 148 -11.71 1.04 -24.46
CA PRO A 148 -11.23 2.36 -24.01
C PRO A 148 -12.22 3.06 -23.07
N GLY A 149 -13.04 2.33 -22.31
CA GLY A 149 -14.12 2.90 -21.51
C GLY A 149 -13.64 4.05 -20.63
N THR A 150 -14.25 5.22 -20.80
CA THR A 150 -13.87 6.48 -20.15
C THR A 150 -15.04 7.16 -19.46
N ASN A 151 -16.28 6.89 -19.89
CA ASN A 151 -17.49 7.49 -19.34
C ASN A 151 -18.27 6.47 -18.54
N GLN A 152 -18.91 6.91 -17.45
CA GLN A 152 -19.65 6.07 -16.51
C GLN A 152 -21.08 6.61 -16.38
N ILE A 153 -22.00 5.77 -15.90
CA ILE A 153 -23.35 6.20 -15.57
C ILE A 153 -23.30 6.95 -14.23
N THR A 154 -24.01 8.07 -14.14
CA THR A 154 -24.21 8.77 -12.85
C THR A 154 -25.37 8.12 -12.12
N SER A 155 -25.12 7.67 -10.89
CA SER A 155 -26.14 7.12 -10.00
C SER A 155 -27.20 8.17 -9.64
N PRO A 156 -28.43 7.76 -9.27
CA PRO A 156 -29.47 8.67 -8.79
C PRO A 156 -28.95 9.55 -7.65
N ALA A 157 -29.41 10.81 -7.62
CA ALA A 157 -28.93 11.82 -6.65
C ALA A 157 -29.68 11.76 -5.30
N ASP A 158 -30.19 10.58 -4.93
CA ASP A 158 -30.91 10.34 -3.68
C ASP A 158 -30.66 8.91 -3.16
N THR A 159 -31.09 8.63 -1.93
CA THR A 159 -30.88 7.34 -1.24
C THR A 159 -32.09 6.42 -1.31
N ASN A 160 -32.99 6.59 -2.28
CA ASN A 160 -34.12 5.69 -2.43
C ASN A 160 -33.70 4.42 -3.18
N THR A 161 -34.59 3.44 -3.13
CA THR A 161 -34.49 2.24 -3.96
C THR A 161 -34.96 2.56 -5.38
N HIS A 162 -34.11 2.26 -6.36
CA HIS A 162 -34.39 2.40 -7.79
C HIS A 162 -34.51 1.03 -8.44
N VAL A 163 -35.34 0.92 -9.48
CA VAL A 163 -35.60 -0.34 -10.18
C VAL A 163 -35.12 -0.24 -11.61
N ILE A 164 -34.21 -1.15 -11.98
CA ILE A 164 -33.80 -1.34 -13.38
C ILE A 164 -34.64 -2.47 -13.97
N GLU A 165 -35.16 -2.25 -15.17
CA GLU A 165 -35.91 -3.23 -15.93
C GLU A 165 -35.14 -3.64 -17.19
N ILE A 166 -35.05 -4.94 -17.44
CA ILE A 166 -34.54 -5.51 -18.68
C ILE A 166 -35.71 -6.10 -19.45
N THR A 167 -35.94 -5.59 -20.67
CA THR A 167 -37.00 -6.03 -21.60
C THR A 167 -36.45 -6.06 -23.02
N GLY A 168 -37.30 -6.19 -24.03
CA GLY A 168 -36.93 -6.00 -25.43
C GLY A 168 -37.76 -6.86 -26.37
N ALA A 169 -37.38 -6.88 -27.64
CA ALA A 169 -38.05 -7.70 -28.64
C ALA A 169 -37.63 -9.17 -28.59
N PHE A 170 -36.53 -9.51 -27.90
CA PHE A 170 -36.17 -10.90 -27.58
C PHE A 170 -37.19 -11.62 -26.69
N GLY A 171 -38.06 -10.87 -26.01
CA GLY A 171 -39.25 -11.38 -25.32
C GLY A 171 -39.06 -11.67 -23.83
N ASP A 172 -37.83 -11.93 -23.37
CA ASP A 172 -37.60 -12.14 -21.94
C ASP A 172 -37.62 -10.83 -21.14
N THR A 173 -38.00 -10.93 -19.86
CA THR A 173 -38.14 -9.75 -18.98
C THR A 173 -37.58 -10.00 -17.59
N GLY A 174 -37.06 -8.96 -16.96
CA GLY A 174 -36.50 -9.04 -15.61
C GLY A 174 -36.42 -7.69 -14.93
N LYS A 175 -36.48 -7.67 -13.60
CA LYS A 175 -36.34 -6.45 -12.79
C LYS A 175 -35.49 -6.73 -11.57
N PHE A 176 -34.68 -5.75 -11.17
CA PHE A 176 -33.93 -5.79 -9.92
C PHE A 176 -33.87 -4.38 -9.32
N ALA A 177 -33.58 -4.33 -8.03
CA ALA A 177 -33.55 -3.09 -7.26
C ALA A 177 -32.12 -2.78 -6.82
N LEU A 178 -31.75 -1.51 -6.86
CA LEU A 178 -30.51 -0.97 -6.32
C LEU A 178 -30.86 0.07 -5.25
N ASP A 179 -30.09 0.09 -4.17
CA ASP A 179 -30.24 1.04 -3.07
C ASP A 179 -28.98 1.89 -2.97
N PHE A 180 -29.14 3.20 -2.85
CA PHE A 180 -28.04 4.16 -2.80
C PHE A 180 -27.89 4.76 -1.42
N VAL A 181 -26.67 5.12 -1.07
CA VAL A 181 -26.32 5.70 0.22
C VAL A 181 -25.58 7.02 0.03
N ALA A 182 -25.54 7.85 1.07
CA ALA A 182 -24.79 9.10 1.04
C ALA A 182 -23.29 8.87 0.92
N ASP A 183 -22.78 7.84 1.60
CA ASP A 183 -21.37 7.42 1.59
C ASP A 183 -21.32 5.89 1.74
N ASP A 184 -20.60 5.22 0.84
CA ASP A 184 -20.37 3.77 0.87
C ASP A 184 -18.95 3.39 1.32
N SER A 185 -18.18 4.38 1.79
CA SER A 185 -16.79 4.21 2.24
C SER A 185 -16.62 4.45 3.73
N VAL A 186 -15.69 3.72 4.35
CA VAL A 186 -15.34 3.86 5.77
C VAL A 186 -13.90 4.32 5.89
N ASN A 187 -13.68 5.49 6.47
CA ASN A 187 -12.34 5.99 6.79
C ASN A 187 -11.83 5.39 8.11
N VAL A 188 -10.63 4.82 8.11
CA VAL A 188 -10.01 4.15 9.27
C VAL A 188 -8.68 4.83 9.60
N THR A 189 -8.52 5.33 10.83
CA THR A 189 -7.35 6.14 11.25
C THR A 189 -6.74 5.64 12.56
N ALA A 190 -5.43 5.81 12.73
CA ALA A 190 -4.69 5.53 13.97
C ALA A 190 -3.56 6.56 14.20
N THR A 191 -3.08 6.69 15.44
CA THR A 191 -1.97 7.57 15.85
C THR A 191 -0.88 6.80 16.58
N VAL A 192 0.38 7.19 16.39
CA VAL A 192 1.56 6.65 17.09
C VAL A 192 2.28 7.80 17.78
N ASP A 193 2.51 7.69 19.10
CA ASP A 193 3.18 8.73 19.88
C ASP A 193 4.72 8.68 19.72
N PRO A 194 5.42 9.83 19.77
CA PRO A 194 6.89 9.87 19.75
C PRO A 194 7.49 9.25 21.03
N SER A 195 8.58 8.50 20.89
CA SER A 195 9.26 7.77 21.97
C SER A 195 10.78 7.74 21.81
N ILE A 196 11.50 7.85 22.93
CA ILE A 196 12.95 7.63 23.04
C ILE A 196 13.25 6.94 24.38
N THR A 197 14.17 5.98 24.38
CA THR A 197 14.75 5.36 25.58
C THR A 197 16.25 5.67 25.64
N PHE A 198 16.78 5.85 26.86
CA PHE A 198 18.19 6.13 27.08
C PHE A 198 18.63 5.62 28.46
N ALA A 199 19.68 4.82 28.52
CA ALA A 199 20.22 4.27 29.76
C ALA A 199 21.75 4.15 29.71
N ILE A 200 22.40 4.26 30.86
CA ILE A 200 23.85 4.06 31.05
C ILE A 200 24.01 2.92 32.05
N SER A 201 24.83 1.92 31.74
CA SER A 201 24.94 0.70 32.55
C SER A 201 25.67 0.91 33.87
N ASP A 202 26.63 1.84 33.91
CA ASP A 202 27.42 2.18 35.09
C ASP A 202 27.81 3.66 35.08
N THR A 203 27.80 4.28 36.25
CA THR A 203 28.16 5.70 36.45
C THR A 203 29.44 5.89 37.25
N ALA A 204 30.08 4.79 37.70
CA ALA A 204 31.31 4.81 38.47
C ALA A 204 32.36 3.92 37.80
N ILE A 205 33.16 4.51 36.92
CA ILE A 205 34.29 3.84 36.26
C ILE A 205 35.62 4.39 36.76
N GLY A 206 36.72 3.69 36.53
CA GLY A 206 38.03 4.20 36.94
C GLY A 206 39.21 3.42 36.37
N PHE A 207 40.36 4.12 36.30
CA PHE A 207 41.63 3.60 35.79
C PHE A 207 42.47 2.86 36.83
N GLY A 208 42.04 2.83 38.10
CA GLY A 208 42.89 2.49 39.23
C GLY A 208 44.11 3.42 39.32
N THR A 209 45.26 2.88 39.74
CA THR A 209 46.51 3.64 39.78
C THR A 209 47.12 3.75 38.39
N LEU A 210 47.18 4.96 37.82
CA LEU A 210 47.89 5.23 36.57
C LEU A 210 49.41 5.03 36.73
N VAL A 211 50.06 4.60 35.64
CA VAL A 211 51.51 4.37 35.60
C VAL A 211 52.07 4.96 34.31
N SER A 212 53.29 5.50 34.35
CA SER A 212 53.87 6.17 33.17
C SER A 212 54.46 5.21 32.13
N ALA A 213 54.56 3.91 32.43
CA ALA A 213 55.25 2.95 31.58
C ALA A 213 54.33 2.29 30.53
N ASN A 214 53.03 2.19 30.81
CA ASN A 214 52.07 1.49 29.96
C ASN A 214 50.70 2.16 30.06
N ALA A 215 49.89 2.00 29.01
CA ALA A 215 48.50 2.41 28.96
C ALA A 215 47.62 1.75 30.01
N ARG A 216 46.60 2.50 30.43
CA ARG A 216 45.56 2.03 31.35
C ARG A 216 44.19 2.40 30.80
N TRP A 217 43.25 1.48 30.99
CA TRP A 217 41.87 1.66 30.57
C TRP A 217 40.93 1.58 31.75
N ALA A 218 39.85 2.37 31.70
CA ALA A 218 38.86 2.38 32.78
C ALA A 218 38.02 1.09 32.78
N THR A 219 37.61 0.67 33.96
CA THR A 219 36.71 -0.49 34.18
C THR A 219 35.58 -0.11 35.12
N ALA A 220 34.46 -0.84 35.04
CA ALA A 220 33.28 -0.67 35.90
C ALA A 220 33.56 -0.87 37.41
N ASP A 221 34.58 -1.67 37.76
CA ASP A 221 35.00 -1.86 39.16
C ASP A 221 35.98 -0.79 39.66
N ALA A 222 36.29 0.20 38.81
CA ALA A 222 37.24 1.29 39.04
C ALA A 222 38.70 0.88 39.29
N LEU A 223 39.05 -0.39 39.13
CA LEU A 223 40.43 -0.89 39.32
C LEU A 223 41.33 -0.65 38.10
N GLY A 224 40.71 -0.39 36.94
CA GLY A 224 41.35 -0.25 35.64
C GLY A 224 41.97 -1.55 35.13
N ALA A 225 42.28 -1.56 33.84
CA ALA A 225 42.87 -2.70 33.16
C ALA A 225 44.19 -2.34 32.45
N ALA A 226 44.95 -3.38 32.10
CA ALA A 226 46.13 -3.31 31.24
C ALA A 226 45.82 -3.72 29.79
N SER A 227 44.53 -3.80 29.44
CA SER A 227 44.01 -3.98 28.10
C SER A 227 42.60 -3.40 28.04
N ASP A 228 42.13 -3.04 26.85
CA ASP A 228 40.80 -2.49 26.58
C ASP A 228 39.82 -3.51 25.99
N SER A 229 39.98 -4.78 26.36
CA SER A 229 39.15 -5.88 25.85
C SER A 229 37.69 -5.83 26.33
N ALA A 230 37.37 -4.95 27.27
CA ALA A 230 36.03 -4.75 27.81
C ALA A 230 35.73 -3.26 27.93
N ALA A 231 34.50 -2.88 27.61
CA ALA A 231 34.01 -1.53 27.81
C ALA A 231 33.93 -1.21 29.31
N ALA A 232 34.13 0.07 29.66
CA ALA A 232 33.98 0.52 31.04
C ALA A 232 32.50 0.60 31.44
N HIS A 233 31.63 0.96 30.49
CA HIS A 233 30.17 0.90 30.59
C HIS A 233 29.56 0.83 29.19
N THR A 234 28.24 0.64 29.13
CA THR A 234 27.47 0.72 27.90
C THR A 234 26.35 1.77 28.00
N ILE A 235 25.96 2.28 26.83
CA ILE A 235 24.82 3.18 26.63
C ILE A 235 23.80 2.43 25.78
N SER A 236 22.55 2.35 26.23
CA SER A 236 21.46 1.76 25.45
C SER A 236 20.47 2.85 25.02
N ILE A 237 20.09 2.84 23.74
CA ILE A 237 19.21 3.84 23.13
C ILE A 237 18.24 3.22 22.12
N GLY A 238 17.00 3.70 22.11
CA GLY A 238 15.96 3.28 21.16
C GLY A 238 15.00 4.44 20.87
N THR A 239 14.46 4.52 19.66
CA THR A 239 13.57 5.61 19.23
C THR A 239 12.69 5.20 18.05
N ASN A 240 11.45 5.72 18.01
CA ASN A 240 10.59 5.61 16.81
C ASN A 240 10.66 6.85 15.90
N ALA A 241 11.64 7.71 16.11
CA ALA A 241 11.82 8.94 15.34
C ALA A 241 12.35 8.65 13.93
N THR A 242 11.77 9.28 12.91
CA THR A 242 12.06 9.00 11.49
C THR A 242 13.51 9.24 11.12
N ASP A 243 14.13 10.28 11.69
CA ASP A 243 15.53 10.64 11.44
C ASP A 243 16.45 10.16 12.59
N GLY A 244 16.03 9.13 13.33
CA GLY A 244 16.82 8.45 14.35
C GLY A 244 17.16 9.30 15.58
N TYR A 245 18.44 9.30 15.98
CA TYR A 245 18.91 9.96 17.20
C TYR A 245 20.35 10.46 17.09
N ILE A 246 20.73 11.34 18.02
CA ILE A 246 22.11 11.80 18.25
C ILE A 246 22.43 11.65 19.74
N VAL A 247 23.59 11.04 20.04
CA VAL A 247 24.18 11.03 21.39
C VAL A 247 25.40 11.95 21.43
N THR A 248 25.39 12.84 22.41
CA THR A 248 26.49 13.78 22.68
C THR A 248 27.01 13.58 24.11
N TYR A 249 28.24 14.04 24.37
CA TYR A 249 28.77 14.18 25.73
C TYR A 249 29.25 15.59 26.02
N TYR A 250 29.33 15.92 27.31
CA TYR A 250 29.98 17.11 27.84
C TYR A 250 30.70 16.76 29.14
N GLY A 251 31.97 17.13 29.28
CA GLY A 251 32.75 16.89 30.50
C GLY A 251 34.10 17.61 30.48
N ALA A 252 34.67 17.86 31.65
CA ALA A 252 36.03 18.40 31.76
C ALA A 252 37.08 17.27 31.63
N THR A 253 38.36 17.61 31.53
CA THR A 253 39.41 16.62 31.71
C THR A 253 39.52 16.16 33.16
N LEU A 254 40.29 15.10 33.41
CA LEU A 254 40.62 14.62 34.75
C LEU A 254 41.39 15.68 35.55
N THR A 255 40.94 15.97 36.77
CA THR A 255 41.56 16.98 37.65
C THR A 255 41.82 16.47 39.06
N SER A 256 42.91 16.94 39.67
CA SER A 256 43.22 16.77 41.10
C SER A 256 43.61 18.13 41.67
N GLY A 257 42.65 18.86 42.23
CA GLY A 257 42.89 20.25 42.66
C GLY A 257 43.10 21.17 41.45
N SER A 258 44.29 21.77 41.34
CA SER A 258 44.67 22.60 40.18
C SER A 258 45.30 21.80 39.04
N ASP A 259 45.68 20.55 39.31
CA ASP A 259 46.47 19.72 38.39
C ASP A 259 45.51 18.96 37.46
N THR A 260 45.93 18.74 36.22
CA THR A 260 45.11 18.15 35.16
C THR A 260 45.87 17.06 34.43
N ILE A 261 45.16 16.10 33.83
CA ILE A 261 45.73 15.24 32.78
C ILE A 261 45.32 15.83 31.43
N ASP A 262 46.28 16.00 30.53
CA ASP A 262 46.03 16.50 29.17
C ASP A 262 45.08 15.58 28.38
N VAL A 263 44.20 16.17 27.57
CA VAL A 263 43.31 15.41 26.68
C VAL A 263 44.03 15.05 25.39
N ALA A 264 43.66 13.92 24.78
CA ALA A 264 44.27 13.47 23.54
C ALA A 264 43.26 13.33 22.39
N GLY A 265 43.78 13.42 21.17
CA GLY A 265 43.11 13.09 19.91
C GLY A 265 44.05 12.24 19.07
N LEU A 266 43.77 10.94 19.00
CA LEU A 266 44.63 9.90 18.46
C LEU A 266 43.84 9.13 17.40
N THR A 267 44.50 8.84 16.28
CA THR A 267 43.95 8.06 15.17
C THR A 267 44.85 6.86 14.94
N ASP A 268 44.27 5.70 14.65
CA ASP A 268 45.00 4.46 14.39
C ASP A 268 46.05 4.14 15.49
N ASN A 269 45.65 4.21 16.76
CA ASN A 269 46.52 4.01 17.91
C ASN A 269 45.87 3.10 18.97
N ALA A 270 46.55 1.99 19.28
CA ALA A 270 46.05 1.02 20.26
C ALA A 270 46.10 1.53 21.71
N ASP A 271 47.17 2.23 22.08
CA ASP A 271 47.58 2.42 23.49
C ASP A 271 47.87 3.90 23.85
N GLY A 272 47.69 4.82 22.91
CA GLY A 272 48.20 6.19 23.02
C GLY A 272 49.72 6.25 23.05
N ASN A 273 50.26 7.16 23.85
CA ASN A 273 51.67 7.40 24.02
C ASN A 273 52.06 7.29 25.51
N PRO A 274 52.25 6.07 26.05
CA PRO A 274 52.69 5.89 27.42
C PRO A 274 53.95 6.72 27.74
N GLY A 275 53.91 7.45 28.86
CA GLY A 275 54.94 8.40 29.25
C GLY A 275 54.59 9.86 28.98
N THR A 276 53.46 10.14 28.34
CA THR A 276 52.81 11.46 28.28
C THR A 276 51.46 11.43 29.00
N GLU A 277 50.97 12.59 29.42
CA GLU A 277 49.60 12.73 29.93
C GLU A 277 48.60 12.63 28.78
N GLU A 278 47.64 11.71 28.89
CA GLU A 278 46.56 11.57 27.91
C GLU A 278 45.29 11.08 28.61
N PHE A 279 44.17 11.74 28.31
CA PHE A 279 42.82 11.31 28.62
C PHE A 279 41.97 11.34 27.35
N ALA A 280 41.41 10.19 26.96
CA ALA A 280 40.64 10.06 25.74
C ALA A 280 39.56 8.97 25.83
N MET A 281 38.59 9.00 24.91
CA MET A 281 37.51 7.99 24.81
C MET A 281 37.43 7.38 23.42
N GLY A 282 36.94 6.15 23.36
CA GLY A 282 36.56 5.45 22.14
C GLY A 282 35.23 4.72 22.35
N PHE A 283 34.50 4.48 21.27
CA PHE A 283 33.17 3.88 21.29
C PHE A 283 33.03 2.84 20.18
N SER A 284 32.30 1.76 20.46
CA SER A 284 31.84 0.81 19.45
C SER A 284 30.35 0.56 19.62
N THR A 285 29.69 0.00 18.62
CA THR A 285 28.25 -0.32 18.66
C THR A 285 28.01 -1.78 18.29
N ASP A 286 26.89 -2.36 18.75
CA ASP A 286 26.39 -3.67 18.33
C ASP A 286 25.43 -3.60 17.12
N GLY A 287 25.03 -2.38 16.73
CA GLY A 287 24.09 -2.10 15.64
C GLY A 287 24.73 -1.34 14.47
N ASP A 288 23.90 -0.58 13.76
CA ASP A 288 24.29 0.26 12.62
C ASP A 288 24.53 1.73 12.99
N THR A 289 24.46 2.07 14.29
CA THR A 289 24.86 3.36 14.83
C THR A 289 26.18 3.85 14.23
N THR A 290 26.19 5.08 13.72
CA THR A 290 27.40 5.73 13.24
C THR A 290 28.19 6.35 14.38
N ILE A 291 29.43 5.89 14.58
CA ILE A 291 30.42 6.52 15.46
C ILE A 291 31.27 7.51 14.66
N PRO A 292 31.43 8.78 15.06
CA PRO A 292 32.27 9.74 14.36
C PRO A 292 33.74 9.31 14.31
N ALA A 293 34.42 9.65 13.20
CA ALA A 293 35.86 9.47 13.08
C ALA A 293 36.60 10.18 14.23
N GLY A 294 37.62 9.54 14.81
CA GLY A 294 38.28 9.99 16.03
C GLY A 294 37.74 9.34 17.32
N TYR A 295 36.58 8.68 17.25
CA TYR A 295 35.97 7.98 18.38
C TYR A 295 35.75 6.49 18.11
N ASP A 296 36.08 5.96 16.93
CA ASP A 296 35.85 4.55 16.59
C ASP A 296 36.79 3.62 17.38
N HIS A 297 36.23 2.87 18.33
CA HIS A 297 36.92 1.76 18.98
C HIS A 297 36.89 0.53 18.06
N ASN A 298 37.72 0.61 17.02
CA ASN A 298 37.80 -0.41 16.01
C ASN A 298 38.14 -1.79 16.59
N ALA A 299 37.57 -2.84 16.00
CA ALA A 299 37.87 -4.22 16.37
C ALA A 299 39.35 -4.60 16.16
N THR A 300 40.06 -3.88 15.29
CA THR A 300 41.51 -4.00 15.11
C THR A 300 42.23 -2.99 16.02
N PRO A 301 43.00 -3.43 17.03
CA PRO A 301 43.62 -2.53 18.01
C PRO A 301 44.44 -1.38 17.42
N ALA A 302 45.24 -1.66 16.39
CA ALA A 302 46.08 -0.65 15.74
C ALA A 302 45.29 0.37 14.89
N SER A 303 43.99 0.18 14.72
CA SER A 303 43.09 1.07 13.98
C SER A 303 42.06 1.75 14.88
N ARG A 304 42.29 1.74 16.19
CA ARG A 304 41.42 2.42 17.14
C ARG A 304 41.70 3.90 17.17
N ASP A 305 40.64 4.67 17.33
CA ASP A 305 40.72 6.09 17.57
C ASP A 305 40.38 6.39 19.03
N TRP A 306 41.04 7.42 19.58
CA TRP A 306 40.81 7.90 20.94
C TRP A 306 40.76 9.42 20.93
N THR A 307 39.62 9.99 21.29
CA THR A 307 39.48 11.46 21.35
C THR A 307 38.73 11.88 22.60
N PHE A 308 39.13 13.01 23.18
CA PHE A 308 38.31 13.74 24.15
C PHE A 308 38.46 15.25 23.95
N VAL A 309 37.34 15.96 23.94
CA VAL A 309 37.28 17.42 23.81
C VAL A 309 36.70 17.99 25.10
N ALA A 310 37.58 18.53 25.94
CA ALA A 310 37.16 19.05 27.24
C ALA A 310 36.20 20.24 27.11
N SER A 311 35.20 20.26 27.99
CA SER A 311 34.22 21.34 28.19
C SER A 311 33.49 21.77 26.93
N THR A 312 33.31 20.85 25.97
CA THR A 312 32.62 21.09 24.69
C THR A 312 31.60 20.00 24.43
N LEU A 313 30.38 20.38 24.05
CA LEU A 313 29.34 19.43 23.68
C LEU A 313 29.74 18.75 22.36
N THR A 314 29.93 17.43 22.40
CA THR A 314 30.53 16.69 21.28
C THR A 314 29.71 15.45 20.94
N THR A 315 29.42 15.24 19.66
CA THR A 315 28.71 14.04 19.17
C THR A 315 29.64 12.82 19.21
N ILE A 316 29.11 11.68 19.66
CA ILE A 316 29.82 10.40 19.73
C ILE A 316 29.09 9.25 19.04
N ALA A 317 27.79 9.41 18.78
CA ALA A 317 27.00 8.43 18.08
C ALA A 317 25.79 9.09 17.43
N SER A 318 25.37 8.57 16.29
CA SER A 318 24.14 9.00 15.62
C SER A 318 23.54 7.87 14.80
N GLU A 319 22.22 7.87 14.69
CA GLU A 319 21.44 7.04 13.79
C GLU A 319 20.49 7.92 12.97
N THR A 320 20.19 7.49 11.75
CA THR A 320 19.35 8.19 10.77
C THR A 320 18.01 7.51 10.51
N VAL A 321 17.74 6.38 11.18
CA VAL A 321 16.47 5.64 11.09
C VAL A 321 15.89 5.32 12.47
N PRO A 322 14.58 4.98 12.58
CA PRO A 322 14.02 4.44 13.81
C PRO A 322 14.74 3.16 14.24
N THR A 323 15.01 3.00 15.54
CA THR A 323 15.66 1.80 16.07
C THR A 323 15.00 1.29 17.35
N ALA A 324 14.97 -0.04 17.53
CA ALA A 324 14.36 -0.64 18.70
C ALA A 324 15.22 -0.44 19.96
N THR A 325 16.43 -0.98 19.98
CA THR A 325 17.45 -0.73 21.00
C THR A 325 18.81 -1.08 20.40
N GLU A 326 19.75 -0.15 20.47
CA GLU A 326 21.17 -0.35 20.17
C GLU A 326 22.00 -0.13 21.43
N THR A 327 23.17 -0.77 21.47
CA THR A 327 24.12 -0.67 22.57
C THR A 327 25.45 -0.10 22.09
N ILE A 328 25.80 1.07 22.62
CA ILE A 328 27.10 1.70 22.41
C ILE A 328 28.01 1.34 23.60
N SER A 329 29.14 0.72 23.33
CA SER A 329 30.17 0.38 24.31
C SER A 329 31.18 1.52 24.46
N ALA A 330 31.43 2.00 25.68
CA ALA A 330 32.32 3.12 25.95
C ALA A 330 33.65 2.66 26.57
N PHE A 331 34.76 3.11 25.98
CA PHE A 331 36.13 2.82 26.39
C PHE A 331 36.86 4.12 26.73
N TYR A 332 37.79 4.06 27.68
CA TYR A 332 38.54 5.22 28.14
C TYR A 332 40.00 4.87 28.27
N LEU A 333 40.87 5.74 27.77
CA LEU A 333 42.32 5.62 27.81
C LEU A 333 42.89 6.67 28.77
N GLY A 334 43.81 6.25 29.63
CA GLY A 334 44.53 7.09 30.56
C GLY A 334 46.03 6.79 30.54
N ASN A 335 46.84 7.79 30.18
CA ASN A 335 48.31 7.77 30.29
C ASN A 335 48.78 8.94 31.16
N ILE A 336 49.95 8.78 31.79
CA ILE A 336 50.60 9.84 32.58
C ILE A 336 52.08 9.93 32.22
N ALA A 337 52.65 11.13 32.40
CA ALA A 337 54.09 11.34 32.40
C ALA A 337 54.71 10.96 33.76
N ALA A 338 56.02 10.71 33.78
CA ALA A 338 56.74 10.37 35.03
C ALA A 338 56.75 11.51 36.06
N ASN A 339 56.52 12.75 35.61
CA ASN A 339 56.45 13.96 36.44
C ASN A 339 55.03 14.47 36.67
N THR A 340 53.99 13.74 36.24
CA THR A 340 52.58 14.06 36.55
C THR A 340 52.41 14.18 38.05
N GLU A 341 51.75 15.24 38.50
CA GLU A 341 51.60 15.55 39.92
C GLU A 341 50.81 14.45 40.65
N ALA A 342 51.23 14.14 41.88
CA ALA A 342 50.56 13.12 42.68
C ALA A 342 49.20 13.62 43.18
N GLY A 343 48.13 12.87 42.92
CA GLY A 343 46.78 13.28 43.27
C GLY A 343 45.72 12.24 42.99
N SER A 344 44.47 12.55 43.33
CA SER A 344 43.30 11.75 42.97
C SER A 344 42.56 12.47 41.87
N TYR A 345 42.77 12.01 40.64
CA TYR A 345 42.21 12.64 39.45
C TYR A 345 40.82 12.08 39.15
N SER A 346 39.85 12.96 38.93
CA SER A 346 38.48 12.60 38.56
C SER A 346 37.85 13.63 37.63
N THR A 347 36.83 13.20 36.88
CA THR A 347 35.96 14.07 36.08
C THR A 347 34.58 13.43 35.96
N ASP A 348 33.55 14.26 35.72
CA ASP A 348 32.20 13.82 35.40
C ASP A 348 31.94 14.06 33.90
N ILE A 349 31.40 13.05 33.22
CA ILE A 349 30.98 13.12 31.82
C ILE A 349 29.47 12.95 31.75
N THR A 350 28.79 13.95 31.21
CA THR A 350 27.34 13.93 31.00
C THR A 350 27.06 13.48 29.57
N TYR A 351 26.27 12.42 29.41
CA TYR A 351 25.77 11.95 28.11
C TYR A 351 24.34 12.43 27.88
N ILE A 352 24.04 12.85 26.64
CA ILE A 352 22.75 13.43 26.25
C ILE A 352 22.29 12.76 24.97
N ALA A 353 21.11 12.16 24.99
CA ALA A 353 20.44 11.59 23.84
C ALA A 353 19.30 12.47 23.34
N THR A 354 19.22 12.67 22.03
CA THR A 354 18.18 13.46 21.35
C THR A 354 17.62 12.67 20.18
N ALA A 355 16.30 12.45 20.14
CA ALA A 355 15.60 11.86 19.00
C ALA A 355 15.20 12.93 17.97
N THR A 356 15.15 12.57 16.69
CA THR A 356 14.85 13.48 15.57
C THR A 356 13.57 13.02 14.84
N PHE A 357 12.43 13.63 15.19
CA PHE A 357 11.08 13.28 14.70
C PHE A 357 10.63 14.09 13.48
#